data_AF-A0A2N9NPI1-F1
#
_entry.id   AF-A0A2N9NPI1-F1
#
_cell.length_a   1.000
_cell.length_b   1.000
_cell.length_c   1.000
_cell.angle_alpha   90.00
_cell.angle_beta   90.00
_cell.angle_gamma   90.00
#
_symmetry.space_group_name_H-M   'P 1'
#
loop_
_entity.id
_entity.type
_entity.pdbx_description
1 polymer ?
#
loop_
_entity_poly.entity_id
_entity_poly.type
_entity_poly.pdbx_seq_one_letter_code
_entity_poly.pdbx_strand_id
1 'polypeptide(L)'
;MVVAVALVISGRLLVPGMSFASTMGALVILLAYGGLAAFCPARWHQRHPEVLRLGIVFGLLAGAVFAVEIVLEYVLLPANNSRYGLVEFGLAFLCYFASAVVSALRMRSIKDAVLTSVTSAFIASLIWVITLLAVFYAFRGSARQVLVLRGEGDYEDFARSGMSNFDVFIMEDLMGATFFHLLLGLLVAAVLGAFGGVVGKISARFRQ
;
A
#
# COMPACT_ATOMS: atom_id res chain seq x y z
N MET A 1 -12.64 -2.27 1.75
CA MET A 1 -12.40 -2.91 3.06
C MET A 1 -12.90 -4.34 3.11
N VAL A 2 -14.20 -4.60 2.89
CA VAL A 2 -14.77 -5.97 2.92
C VAL A 2 -13.99 -6.95 2.05
N VAL A 3 -13.63 -6.55 0.82
CA VAL A 3 -12.82 -7.37 -0.09
C VAL A 3 -11.45 -7.72 0.51
N ALA A 4 -10.71 -6.75 1.04
CA ALA A 4 -9.40 -6.99 1.66
C ALA A 4 -9.50 -7.94 2.87
N VAL A 5 -10.52 -7.75 3.72
CA VAL A 5 -10.79 -8.65 4.87
C VAL A 5 -11.10 -10.07 4.39
N ALA A 6 -11.95 -10.21 3.38
CA ALA A 6 -12.27 -11.52 2.81
C ALA A 6 -11.03 -12.20 2.22
N LEU A 7 -10.15 -11.45 1.56
CA LEU A 7 -8.89 -11.96 1.01
C LEU A 7 -7.93 -12.42 2.12
N VAL A 8 -7.79 -11.67 3.22
CA VAL A 8 -6.97 -12.07 4.37
C VAL A 8 -7.52 -13.36 5.02
N ILE A 9 -8.84 -13.44 5.22
CA ILE A 9 -9.48 -14.65 5.76
C ILE A 9 -9.29 -15.83 4.81
N SER A 10 -9.40 -15.61 3.50
CA SER A 10 -9.19 -16.64 2.48
C SER A 10 -7.78 -17.22 2.55
N GLY A 11 -6.75 -16.39 2.82
CA GLY A 11 -5.38 -16.86 3.01
C GLY A 11 -5.25 -17.92 4.11
N ARG A 12 -5.92 -17.71 5.25
CA ARG A 12 -5.98 -18.68 6.35
C ARG A 12 -6.75 -19.94 5.99
N LEU A 13 -7.86 -19.82 5.25
CA LEU A 13 -8.63 -20.99 4.79
C LEU A 13 -7.82 -21.84 3.81
N LEU A 14 -7.03 -21.21 2.94
CA LEU A 14 -6.17 -21.89 1.98
C LEU A 14 -4.88 -22.45 2.60
N VAL A 15 -4.41 -21.88 3.72
CA VAL A 15 -3.23 -22.37 4.46
C VAL A 15 -3.55 -22.43 5.95
N PRO A 16 -4.23 -23.50 6.42
CA PRO A 16 -4.65 -23.61 7.83
C PRO A 16 -3.50 -23.64 8.84
N GLY A 17 -2.29 -24.02 8.38
CA GLY A 17 -1.08 -24.07 9.21
C GLY A 17 -0.47 -22.71 9.55
N MET A 18 -0.98 -21.62 8.96
CA MET A 18 -0.52 -20.26 9.26
C MET A 18 -0.80 -19.85 10.70
N SER A 19 0.17 -19.16 11.31
CA SER A 19 0.06 -18.53 12.62
C SER A 19 -1.17 -17.65 12.72
N PHE A 20 -1.93 -17.85 13.79
CA PHE A 20 -3.09 -17.03 14.10
C PHE A 20 -2.69 -15.55 14.29
N ALA A 21 -1.50 -15.29 14.82
CA ALA A 21 -1.00 -13.93 15.05
C ALA A 21 -0.85 -13.14 13.74
N SER A 22 -0.31 -13.76 12.68
CA SER A 22 -0.13 -13.12 11.38
C SER A 22 -1.46 -12.72 10.75
N THR A 23 -2.46 -13.63 10.79
CA THR A 23 -3.82 -13.32 10.31
C THR A 23 -4.45 -12.20 11.13
N MET A 24 -4.35 -12.26 12.46
CA MET A 24 -4.93 -11.23 13.33
C MET A 24 -4.27 -9.88 13.14
N GLY A 25 -2.94 -9.83 12.96
CA GLY A 25 -2.21 -8.60 12.66
C GLY A 25 -2.76 -7.90 11.42
N ALA A 26 -2.86 -8.62 10.30
CA ALA A 26 -3.43 -8.11 9.06
C ALA A 26 -4.89 -7.65 9.22
N LEU A 27 -5.73 -8.41 9.94
CA LEU A 27 -7.12 -8.04 10.18
C LEU A 27 -7.25 -6.79 11.07
N VAL A 28 -6.47 -6.68 12.14
CA VAL A 28 -6.51 -5.53 13.06
C VAL A 28 -6.16 -4.25 12.33
N ILE A 29 -5.11 -4.24 11.50
CA ILE A 29 -4.74 -3.03 10.76
C ILE A 29 -5.79 -2.67 9.70
N LEU A 30 -6.39 -3.66 9.03
CA LEU A 30 -7.49 -3.44 8.08
C LEU A 30 -8.74 -2.89 8.79
N LEU A 31 -9.08 -3.42 9.97
CA LEU A 31 -10.18 -2.89 10.78
C LEU A 31 -9.89 -1.49 11.27
N ALA A 32 -8.64 -1.18 11.65
CA ALA A 32 -8.23 0.17 12.00
C ALA A 32 -8.41 1.12 10.81
N TYR A 33 -8.00 0.71 9.61
CA TYR A 33 -8.28 1.45 8.38
C TYR A 33 -9.80 1.62 8.14
N GLY A 34 -10.59 0.58 8.39
CA GLY A 34 -12.04 0.58 8.21
C GLY A 34 -12.72 1.56 9.17
N GLY A 35 -12.27 1.57 10.42
CA GLY A 35 -12.70 2.54 11.43
C GLY A 35 -12.34 3.97 11.03
N LEU A 36 -11.11 4.22 10.59
CA LEU A 36 -10.70 5.53 10.10
C LEU A 36 -11.59 5.98 8.92
N ALA A 37 -11.87 5.09 7.97
CA ALA A 37 -12.77 5.39 6.84
C ALA A 37 -14.25 5.51 7.23
N ALA A 38 -14.72 4.89 8.32
CA ALA A 38 -16.10 5.02 8.75
C ALA A 38 -16.34 6.31 9.56
N PHE A 39 -15.38 6.67 10.42
CA PHE A 39 -15.57 7.75 11.40
C PHE A 39 -14.96 9.09 10.98
N CYS A 40 -13.95 9.11 10.11
CA CYS A 40 -13.32 10.36 9.67
C CYS A 40 -14.08 11.08 8.54
N PRO A 41 -14.56 10.43 7.46
CA PRO A 41 -15.00 11.14 6.26
C PRO A 41 -16.23 12.04 6.43
N ALA A 42 -17.20 11.68 7.27
CA ALA A 42 -18.39 12.53 7.45
C ALA A 42 -18.04 13.90 8.07
N ARG A 43 -17.11 13.91 9.03
CA ARG A 43 -16.62 15.15 9.65
C ARG A 43 -15.54 15.85 8.82
N TRP A 44 -14.78 15.09 8.04
CA TRP A 44 -13.68 15.63 7.24
C TRP A 44 -14.13 16.23 5.91
N HIS A 45 -15.06 15.58 5.22
CA HIS A 45 -15.60 16.07 3.95
C HIS A 45 -16.31 17.42 4.13
N GLN A 46 -17.00 17.59 5.26
CA GLN A 46 -17.65 18.87 5.61
C GLN A 46 -16.64 19.98 5.92
N ARG A 47 -15.45 19.66 6.46
CA ARG A 47 -14.45 20.65 6.88
C ARG A 47 -13.36 20.92 5.84
N HIS A 48 -12.98 19.91 5.05
CA HIS A 48 -11.83 19.92 4.14
C HIS A 48 -12.10 19.09 2.87
N PRO A 49 -13.07 19.47 2.01
CA PRO A 49 -13.43 18.69 0.82
C PRO A 49 -12.27 18.53 -0.18
N GLU A 50 -11.39 19.53 -0.25
CA GLU A 50 -10.21 19.51 -1.14
C GLU A 50 -9.18 18.45 -0.73
N VAL A 51 -8.98 18.21 0.57
CA VAL A 51 -8.06 17.17 1.07
C VAL A 51 -8.51 15.80 0.58
N LEU A 52 -9.80 15.50 0.72
CA LEU A 52 -10.35 14.22 0.28
C LEU A 52 -10.27 14.08 -1.26
N ARG A 53 -10.62 15.14 -2.01
CA ARG A 53 -10.58 15.11 -3.48
C ARG A 53 -9.17 14.85 -4.00
N LEU A 54 -8.18 15.62 -3.52
CA LEU A 54 -6.78 15.43 -3.92
C LEU A 54 -6.25 14.08 -3.46
N GLY A 55 -6.58 13.67 -2.23
CA GLY A 55 -6.23 12.37 -1.68
C GLY A 55 -6.74 11.21 -2.54
N ILE A 56 -7.99 11.28 -2.99
CA ILE A 56 -8.57 10.29 -3.91
C ILE A 56 -7.82 10.26 -5.23
N VAL A 57 -7.61 11.41 -5.88
CA VAL A 57 -6.94 11.47 -7.19
C VAL A 57 -5.53 10.89 -7.12
N PHE A 58 -4.70 11.36 -6.20
CA PHE A 58 -3.32 10.89 -6.08
C PHE A 58 -3.22 9.48 -5.50
N GLY A 59 -4.14 9.10 -4.61
CA GLY A 59 -4.23 7.74 -4.07
C GLY A 59 -4.63 6.71 -5.13
N LEU A 60 -5.55 7.05 -6.03
CA LEU A 60 -5.90 6.19 -7.17
C LEU A 60 -4.74 6.07 -8.16
N LEU A 61 -4.00 7.15 -8.42
CA LEU A 61 -2.82 7.11 -9.29
C LEU A 61 -1.73 6.21 -8.69
N ALA A 62 -1.40 6.39 -7.41
CA ALA A 62 -0.42 5.54 -6.73
C ALA A 62 -0.90 4.08 -6.63
N GLY A 63 -2.19 3.86 -6.34
CA GLY A 63 -2.79 2.53 -6.34
C GLY A 63 -2.74 1.85 -7.72
N ALA A 64 -2.89 2.61 -8.80
CA ALA A 64 -2.76 2.10 -10.16
C ALA A 64 -1.31 1.70 -10.47
N VAL A 65 -0.31 2.46 -9.99
CA VAL A 65 1.11 2.08 -10.10
C VAL A 65 1.34 0.73 -9.43
N PHE A 66 0.93 0.58 -8.17
CA PHE A 66 1.02 -0.68 -7.42
C PHE A 66 0.31 -1.83 -8.15
N ALA A 67 -0.93 -1.61 -8.60
CA ALA A 67 -1.71 -2.67 -9.23
C ALA A 67 -1.13 -3.11 -10.58
N VAL A 68 -0.63 -2.16 -11.38
CA VAL A 68 -0.01 -2.46 -12.68
C VAL A 68 1.29 -3.22 -12.47
N GLU A 69 2.11 -2.82 -11.49
CA GLU A 69 3.38 -3.48 -11.25
C GLU A 69 3.19 -4.94 -10.82
N ILE A 70 2.36 -5.20 -9.80
CA ILE A 70 2.02 -6.56 -9.36
C ILE A 70 1.51 -7.42 -10.52
N VAL A 71 0.66 -6.88 -11.39
CA VAL A 71 0.15 -7.63 -12.55
C VAL A 71 1.27 -7.88 -13.57
N LEU A 72 2.14 -6.89 -13.80
CA LEU A 72 3.25 -7.00 -14.74
C LEU A 72 4.31 -8.00 -14.27
N GLU A 73 4.56 -8.17 -12.97
CA GLU A 73 5.45 -9.21 -12.45
C GLU A 73 5.03 -10.61 -12.93
N TYR A 74 3.73 -10.90 -12.89
CA TYR A 74 3.16 -12.18 -13.34
C TYR A 74 3.02 -12.30 -14.88
N VAL A 75 3.23 -11.21 -15.62
CA VAL A 75 3.13 -11.19 -17.11
C VAL A 75 4.52 -11.19 -17.75
N LEU A 76 5.43 -10.35 -17.25
CA LEU A 76 6.75 -10.13 -17.82
C LEU A 76 7.80 -11.08 -17.24
N LEU A 77 7.57 -11.63 -16.03
CA LEU A 77 8.47 -12.57 -15.35
C LEU A 77 9.95 -12.13 -15.37
N PRO A 78 10.25 -10.89 -14.96
CA PRO A 78 11.62 -10.39 -14.95
C PRO A 78 12.50 -11.24 -14.02
N ALA A 79 13.77 -11.42 -14.40
CA ALA A 79 14.73 -12.21 -13.63
C ALA A 79 15.20 -11.53 -12.32
N ASN A 80 14.88 -10.25 -12.13
CA ASN A 80 15.22 -9.47 -10.93
C ASN A 80 14.19 -8.35 -10.74
N ASN A 81 13.42 -8.40 -9.65
CA ASN A 81 12.36 -7.44 -9.33
C ASN A 81 12.85 -6.18 -8.60
N SER A 82 14.09 -6.13 -8.10
CA SER A 82 14.55 -5.01 -7.27
C SER A 82 14.48 -3.65 -7.97
N ARG A 83 14.74 -3.61 -9.28
CA ARG A 83 14.64 -2.35 -10.06
C ARG A 83 13.19 -1.93 -10.29
N TYR A 84 12.29 -2.88 -10.53
CA TYR A 84 10.87 -2.60 -10.73
C TYR A 84 10.25 -2.09 -9.44
N GLY A 85 10.52 -2.75 -8.30
CA GLY A 85 10.09 -2.26 -6.99
C GLY A 85 10.61 -0.87 -6.65
N LEU A 86 11.88 -0.53 -6.98
CA LEU A 86 12.40 0.83 -6.77
C LEU A 86 11.62 1.88 -7.58
N VAL A 87 11.28 1.57 -8.83
CA VAL A 87 10.49 2.47 -9.69
C VAL A 87 9.06 2.58 -9.16
N GLU A 88 8.45 1.47 -8.78
CA GLU A 88 7.10 1.39 -8.22
C GLU A 88 6.95 2.25 -6.96
N PHE A 89 7.77 1.98 -5.93
CA PHE A 89 7.76 2.76 -4.69
C PHE A 89 8.14 4.21 -4.93
N GLY A 90 9.10 4.48 -5.82
CA GLY A 90 9.48 5.85 -6.20
C GLY A 90 8.33 6.65 -6.80
N LEU A 91 7.56 6.04 -7.72
CA LEU A 91 6.39 6.66 -8.34
C LEU A 91 5.24 6.84 -7.34
N ALA A 92 4.98 5.85 -6.48
CA ALA A 92 3.98 5.98 -5.41
C ALA A 92 4.34 7.11 -4.44
N PHE A 93 5.61 7.20 -4.01
CA PHE A 93 6.09 8.26 -3.13
C PHE A 93 6.03 9.64 -3.81
N LEU A 94 6.31 9.71 -5.11
CA LEU A 94 6.15 10.94 -5.88
C LEU A 94 4.68 11.39 -5.90
N CYS A 95 3.72 10.46 -6.03
CA CYS A 95 2.30 10.79 -5.96
C CYS A 95 1.92 11.37 -4.58
N TYR A 96 2.41 10.76 -3.49
CA TYR A 96 2.16 11.25 -2.13
C TYR A 96 2.73 12.66 -1.94
N PHE A 97 3.98 12.87 -2.32
CA PHE A 97 4.64 14.17 -2.26
C PHE A 97 3.92 15.23 -3.13
N ALA A 98 3.59 14.89 -4.38
CA ALA A 98 2.89 15.79 -5.29
C ALA A 98 1.52 16.19 -4.75
N SER A 99 0.78 15.24 -4.15
CA SER A 99 -0.51 15.52 -3.51
C SER A 99 -0.38 16.58 -2.42
N ALA A 100 0.69 16.51 -1.62
CA ALA A 100 0.97 17.43 -0.53
C ALA A 100 1.36 18.83 -1.04
N VAL A 101 2.21 18.90 -2.08
CA VAL A 101 2.59 20.17 -2.72
C VAL A 101 1.36 20.87 -3.29
N VAL A 102 0.53 20.15 -4.06
CA VAL A 102 -0.70 20.70 -4.65
C VAL A 102 -1.66 21.17 -3.57
N SER A 103 -1.82 20.38 -2.51
CA SER A 103 -2.65 20.70 -1.35
C SER A 103 -2.19 21.97 -0.65
N ALA A 104 -0.88 22.11 -0.36
CA ALA A 104 -0.32 23.31 0.25
C ALA A 104 -0.40 24.55 -0.64
N LEU A 105 -0.25 24.41 -1.96
CA LEU A 105 -0.41 25.52 -2.90
C LEU A 105 -1.85 26.07 -2.89
N ARG A 106 -2.85 25.20 -2.72
CA ARG A 106 -4.27 25.57 -2.73
C ARG A 106 -4.77 26.07 -1.38
N MET A 107 -4.38 25.40 -0.29
CA MET A 107 -4.94 25.63 1.05
C MET A 107 -3.98 26.37 1.99
N ARG A 108 -2.72 26.59 1.58
CA ARG A 108 -1.66 27.29 2.35
C ARG A 108 -1.39 26.70 3.75
N SER A 109 -1.69 25.42 3.92
CA SER A 109 -1.67 24.70 5.20
C SER A 109 -0.82 23.44 5.07
N ILE A 110 0.23 23.34 5.90
CA ILE A 110 1.09 22.14 5.97
C ILE A 110 0.29 20.97 6.56
N LYS A 111 -0.62 21.26 7.50
CA LYS A 111 -1.51 20.26 8.08
C LYS A 111 -2.33 19.59 6.98
N ASP A 112 -2.98 20.38 6.12
CA ASP A 112 -3.83 19.83 5.05
C ASP A 112 -3.00 19.06 4.01
N ALA A 113 -1.75 19.47 3.77
CA ALA A 113 -0.80 18.74 2.92
C ALA A 113 -0.47 17.35 3.47
N VAL A 114 -0.14 17.25 4.77
CA VAL A 114 0.08 15.96 5.46
C VAL A 114 -1.16 15.08 5.34
N LEU A 115 -2.34 15.64 5.64
CA LEU A 115 -3.60 14.89 5.59
C LEU A 115 -3.93 14.40 4.18
N THR A 116 -3.63 15.20 3.15
CA THR A 116 -3.83 14.82 1.74
C THR A 116 -2.90 13.67 1.34
N SER A 117 -1.64 13.75 1.73
CA SER A 117 -0.64 12.70 1.48
C SER A 117 -1.02 11.38 2.16
N VAL A 118 -1.37 11.44 3.45
CA VAL A 118 -1.83 10.28 4.23
C VAL A 118 -3.11 9.69 3.63
N THR A 119 -4.05 10.52 3.19
CA THR A 119 -5.28 10.05 2.52
C THR A 119 -4.96 9.36 1.19
N SER A 120 -3.99 9.87 0.44
CA SER A 120 -3.52 9.24 -0.81
C SER A 120 -2.93 7.85 -0.53
N ALA A 121 -2.03 7.76 0.44
CA ALA A 121 -1.41 6.49 0.84
C ALA A 121 -2.43 5.49 1.38
N PHE A 122 -3.40 5.95 2.17
CA PHE A 122 -4.50 5.10 2.65
C PHE A 122 -5.24 4.40 1.51
N ILE A 123 -5.58 5.14 0.45
CA ILE A 123 -6.29 4.60 -0.72
C ILE A 123 -5.37 3.67 -1.51
N ALA A 124 -4.13 4.10 -1.77
CA ALA A 124 -3.16 3.33 -2.54
C ALA A 124 -2.80 2.00 -1.86
N SER A 125 -2.55 2.00 -0.55
CA SER A 125 -2.24 0.78 0.21
C SER A 125 -3.42 -0.19 0.25
N LEU A 126 -4.67 0.30 0.27
CA LEU A 126 -5.83 -0.58 0.14
C LEU A 126 -5.91 -1.26 -1.23
N ILE A 127 -5.58 -0.53 -2.29
CA ILE A 127 -5.52 -1.09 -3.65
C ILE A 127 -4.38 -2.10 -3.75
N TRP A 128 -3.21 -1.79 -3.19
CA TRP A 128 -2.06 -2.69 -3.14
C TRP A 128 -2.41 -4.01 -2.46
N VAL A 129 -2.98 -3.99 -1.24
CA VAL A 129 -3.35 -5.23 -0.51
C VAL A 129 -4.36 -6.06 -1.29
N ILE A 130 -5.40 -5.41 -1.86
CA ILE A 130 -6.42 -6.12 -2.64
C ILE A 130 -5.79 -6.76 -3.87
N THR A 131 -4.95 -6.02 -4.59
CA THR A 131 -4.35 -6.50 -5.84
C THR A 131 -3.35 -7.60 -5.58
N LEU A 132 -2.44 -7.42 -4.62
CA LEU A 132 -1.44 -8.41 -4.22
C LEU A 132 -2.10 -9.75 -3.89
N LEU A 133 -3.05 -9.75 -2.95
CA LEU A 133 -3.70 -10.99 -2.53
C LEU A 133 -4.56 -11.61 -3.64
N ALA A 134 -5.28 -10.79 -4.41
CA ALA A 134 -6.11 -11.30 -5.50
C ALA A 134 -5.26 -11.95 -6.60
N VAL A 135 -4.16 -11.30 -7.02
CA VAL A 135 -3.24 -11.82 -8.03
C VAL A 135 -2.53 -13.06 -7.51
N PHE A 136 -2.00 -13.03 -6.28
CA PHE A 136 -1.36 -14.20 -5.67
C PHE A 136 -2.30 -15.41 -5.61
N TYR A 137 -3.55 -15.23 -5.21
CA TYR A 137 -4.53 -16.33 -5.20
C TYR A 137 -4.92 -16.79 -6.60
N ALA A 138 -5.05 -15.88 -7.57
CA ALA A 138 -5.40 -16.23 -8.94
C ALA A 138 -4.32 -17.07 -9.63
N PHE A 139 -3.04 -16.83 -9.32
CA PHE A 139 -1.91 -17.57 -9.88
C PHE A 139 -1.40 -18.70 -8.98
N ARG A 140 -2.07 -18.98 -7.86
CA ARG A 140 -1.62 -19.99 -6.89
C ARG A 140 -1.46 -21.37 -7.54
N GLY A 141 -0.31 -21.99 -7.32
CA GLY A 141 0.05 -23.31 -7.87
C GLY A 141 0.42 -23.29 -9.36
N SER A 142 0.44 -22.13 -10.01
CA SER A 142 0.85 -22.01 -11.40
C SER A 142 2.37 -21.94 -11.55
N ALA A 143 2.88 -22.31 -12.73
CA ALA A 143 4.30 -22.14 -13.05
C ALA A 143 4.76 -20.67 -13.00
N ARG A 144 3.84 -19.72 -13.25
CA ARG A 144 4.15 -18.28 -13.18
C ARG A 144 4.43 -17.84 -11.75
N GLN A 145 3.63 -18.29 -10.80
CA GLN A 145 3.88 -18.00 -9.38
C GLN A 145 5.26 -18.50 -8.95
N VAL A 146 5.65 -19.71 -9.32
CA VAL A 146 6.98 -20.26 -9.01
C VAL A 146 8.10 -19.36 -9.54
N LEU A 147 7.93 -18.81 -10.74
CA LEU A 147 8.92 -17.91 -11.34
C LEU A 147 8.98 -16.56 -10.63
N VAL A 148 7.84 -15.99 -10.26
CA VAL A 148 7.76 -14.74 -9.47
C VAL A 148 8.44 -14.91 -8.12
N LEU A 149 8.06 -15.95 -7.35
CA LEU A 149 8.62 -16.22 -6.03
C LEU A 149 10.14 -16.48 -6.07
N ARG A 150 10.65 -17.02 -7.19
CA ARG A 150 12.10 -17.15 -7.42
C ARG A 150 12.76 -15.82 -7.76
N GLY A 151 12.10 -14.97 -8.54
CA GLY A 151 12.60 -13.64 -8.91
C GLY A 151 12.65 -12.66 -7.74
N GLU A 152 11.76 -12.84 -6.76
CA GLU A 152 11.72 -12.08 -5.50
C GLU A 152 12.71 -12.58 -4.44
N GLY A 153 13.15 -13.84 -4.56
CA GLY A 153 14.08 -14.45 -3.61
C GLY A 153 13.41 -15.20 -2.46
N ASP A 154 12.10 -15.48 -2.56
CA ASP A 154 11.32 -16.14 -1.51
C ASP A 154 11.82 -17.54 -1.18
N TYR A 155 12.37 -18.26 -2.17
CA TYR A 155 12.95 -19.59 -1.94
C TYR A 155 14.22 -19.51 -1.10
N GLU A 156 15.06 -18.51 -1.35
CA GLU A 156 16.27 -18.24 -0.58
C GLU A 156 15.92 -17.79 0.85
N ASP A 157 14.90 -16.96 1.00
CA ASP A 157 14.44 -16.51 2.32
C ASP A 157 13.74 -17.63 3.10
N PHE A 158 12.96 -18.48 2.43
CA PHE A 158 12.43 -19.70 3.03
C PHE A 158 13.53 -20.61 3.54
N ALA A 159 14.58 -20.84 2.76
CA ALA A 159 15.72 -21.68 3.16
C ALA A 159 16.44 -21.15 4.41
N ARG A 160 16.38 -19.84 4.66
CA ARG A 160 16.96 -19.17 5.85
C ARG A 160 15.98 -19.06 7.02
N SER A 161 14.67 -19.17 6.77
CA SER A 161 13.61 -18.97 7.77
C SER A 161 13.57 -20.05 8.86
N GLY A 162 14.05 -21.25 8.56
CA GLY A 162 13.92 -22.43 9.44
C GLY A 162 12.52 -23.07 9.41
N MET A 163 11.60 -22.58 8.59
CA MET A 163 10.28 -23.18 8.39
C MET A 163 10.37 -24.45 7.52
N SER A 164 9.51 -25.43 7.79
CA SER A 164 9.47 -26.69 7.04
C SER A 164 8.44 -26.72 5.92
N ASN A 165 7.55 -25.73 5.85
CA ASN A 165 6.47 -25.66 4.86
C ASN A 165 6.49 -24.30 4.14
N PHE A 166 6.78 -24.33 2.84
CA PHE A 166 6.88 -23.14 2.00
C PHE A 166 5.55 -22.39 1.86
N ASP A 167 4.42 -23.09 1.76
CA ASP A 167 3.10 -22.45 1.64
C ASP A 167 2.74 -21.67 2.91
N VAL A 168 3.17 -22.17 4.07
CA VAL A 168 2.99 -21.47 5.36
C VAL A 168 3.88 -20.24 5.41
N PHE A 169 5.15 -20.38 5.03
CA PHE A 169 6.11 -19.27 4.98
C PHE A 169 5.59 -18.12 4.10
N ILE A 170 5.24 -18.39 2.84
CA ILE A 170 4.86 -17.34 1.90
C ILE A 170 3.55 -16.66 2.32
N MET A 171 2.60 -17.42 2.88
CA MET A 171 1.35 -16.83 3.37
C MET A 171 1.59 -15.95 4.59
N GLU A 172 2.47 -16.36 5.50
CA GLU A 172 2.86 -15.54 6.65
C GLU A 172 3.59 -14.28 6.24
N ASP A 173 4.47 -14.37 5.25
CA ASP A 173 5.17 -13.22 4.68
C ASP A 173 4.18 -12.23 4.06
N LEU A 174 3.23 -12.69 3.24
CA LEU A 174 2.17 -11.84 2.67
C LEU A 174 1.30 -11.15 3.73
N MET A 175 0.99 -11.84 4.84
CA MET A 175 0.26 -11.21 5.95
C MET A 175 1.12 -10.17 6.67
N GLY A 176 2.41 -10.46 6.85
CA GLY A 176 3.40 -9.52 7.37
C GLY A 176 3.51 -8.28 6.48
N ALA A 177 3.69 -8.46 5.18
CA ALA A 177 3.75 -7.41 4.18
C ALA A 177 2.46 -6.57 4.18
N THR A 178 1.28 -7.22 4.27
CA THR A 178 -0.01 -6.52 4.44
C THR A 178 -0.01 -5.63 5.68
N PHE A 179 0.45 -6.15 6.83
CA PHE A 179 0.52 -5.38 8.06
C PHE A 179 1.48 -4.20 7.96
N PHE A 180 2.72 -4.44 7.55
CA PHE A 180 3.77 -3.43 7.50
C PHE A 180 3.52 -2.41 6.40
N HIS A 181 3.03 -2.79 5.23
CA HIS A 181 2.73 -1.85 4.15
C HIS A 181 1.61 -0.89 4.57
N LEU A 182 0.54 -1.39 5.20
CA LEU A 182 -0.54 -0.55 5.72
C LEU A 182 -0.09 0.38 6.86
N LEU A 183 0.89 -0.03 7.66
CA LEU A 183 1.40 0.80 8.77
C LEU A 183 2.44 1.82 8.28
N LEU A 184 3.52 1.33 7.66
CA LEU A 184 4.66 2.14 7.22
C LEU A 184 4.29 3.08 6.08
N GLY A 185 3.40 2.66 5.17
CA GLY A 185 2.93 3.50 4.06
C GLY A 185 2.34 4.83 4.54
N LEU A 186 1.56 4.82 5.62
CA LEU A 186 1.01 6.05 6.21
C LEU A 186 2.08 6.92 6.87
N LEU A 187 3.05 6.31 7.54
CA LEU A 187 4.15 7.04 8.18
C LEU A 187 5.03 7.74 7.14
N VAL A 188 5.42 7.02 6.09
CA VAL A 188 6.18 7.59 4.96
C VAL A 188 5.39 8.71 4.30
N ALA A 189 4.10 8.51 4.05
CA ALA A 189 3.25 9.54 3.47
C ALA A 189 3.10 10.77 4.37
N ALA A 190 3.06 10.61 5.69
CA ALA A 190 3.03 11.75 6.61
C ALA A 190 4.32 12.59 6.52
N VAL A 191 5.48 11.93 6.47
CA VAL A 191 6.79 12.58 6.31
C VAL A 191 6.88 13.31 4.96
N LEU A 192 6.55 12.62 3.86
CA LEU A 192 6.51 13.22 2.52
C LEU A 192 5.49 14.37 2.45
N GLY A 193 4.38 14.23 3.17
CA GLY A 193 3.34 15.24 3.28
C GLY A 193 3.83 16.52 3.96
N ALA A 194 4.64 16.38 5.01
CA ALA A 194 5.24 17.51 5.70
C ALA A 194 6.25 18.24 4.78
N PHE A 195 7.14 17.49 4.11
CA PHE A 195 8.11 18.06 3.18
C PHE A 195 7.43 18.74 1.98
N GLY A 196 6.49 18.04 1.33
CA GLY A 196 5.72 18.61 0.22
C GLY A 196 4.90 19.82 0.65
N GLY A 197 4.37 19.81 1.87
CA GLY A 197 3.66 20.94 2.46
C GLY A 197 4.54 22.18 2.65
N VAL A 198 5.77 22.01 3.13
CA VAL A 198 6.77 23.08 3.27
C VAL A 198 7.13 23.65 1.90
N VAL A 199 7.47 22.78 0.94
CA VAL A 199 7.81 23.17 -0.44
C VAL A 199 6.67 23.96 -1.07
N GLY A 200 5.45 23.42 -1.05
CA GLY A 200 4.28 24.10 -1.62
C GLY A 200 3.99 25.45 -0.99
N LYS A 201 4.14 25.58 0.33
CA LYS A 201 3.93 26.85 1.04
C LYS A 201 5.00 27.90 0.71
N ILE A 202 6.26 27.49 0.59
CA ILE A 202 7.35 28.37 0.15
C ILE A 202 7.10 28.84 -1.28
N SER A 203 6.78 27.94 -2.20
CA SER A 203 6.48 28.28 -3.60
C SER A 203 5.29 29.23 -3.74
N ALA A 204 4.27 29.10 -2.87
CA ALA A 204 3.11 30.00 -2.87
C ALA A 204 3.47 31.45 -2.49
N ARG A 205 4.49 31.66 -1.65
CA ARG A 205 4.95 33.00 -1.24
C ARG A 205 5.62 33.76 -2.37
N PHE A 206 6.33 33.06 -3.26
CA PHE A 206 7.02 33.67 -4.41
C PHE A 206 6.08 33.98 -5.60
N ARG A 207 4.81 33.58 -5.53
CA ARG A 207 3.79 33.87 -6.55
C ARG A 207 2.92 35.09 -6.21
N GLN A 208 3.11 35.69 -5.03
CA GLN A 208 2.44 36.92 -4.60
C GLN A 208 3.34 38.12 -4.87
#